data_AF-A0A5J5QFF2-F1
#
_entry.id   AF-A0A5J5QFF2-F1
#
_cell.length_a   1.000
_cell.length_b   1.000
_cell.length_c   1.000
_cell.angle_alpha   90.00
_cell.angle_beta   90.00
_cell.angle_gamma   90.00
#
_symmetry.space_group_name_H-M   'P 1'
#
loop_
_entity.id
_entity.type
_entity.pdbx_description
1 polymer ?
#
loop_
_entity_poly.entity_id
_entity_poly.type
_entity_poly.pdbx_seq_one_letter_code
_entity_poly.pdbx_strand_id
1 'polypeptide(L)'
;MESSVCPFCHLSVPSSELQWHANSHFEDEDKEANDMELGNQIQIASSSGSTDVVSISSLIGLQTRSNFYHVKDGLISLLRNCLELEARHNSSVTILSGYVDHFQSLPSVDVGWGCGWRNIQMLSSHLLAHRKEARKVLFVKQRNAVRVSGPMDKYVHRQQGLIKGRHFCHSLHNGKSDNSKGKSEGPQVLIDWVWNYFSDKGLTISGSSQVVVSDRAPLYFQHDGHSRTIIGIQVKHQKNGTNQFNLLILDPSDGTVALERSLKTNVGWQKLIKRGVHTLKKPQYQLCYIDPGIASGEELNELKTINSIFFEL
;
A
#
# COMPACT_ATOMS: atom_id res chain seq x y z
N MET A 1 -9.67 34.54 -25.43
CA MET A 1 -9.59 33.16 -24.94
C MET A 1 -8.66 32.42 -25.87
N GLU A 2 -7.57 31.88 -25.34
CA GLU A 2 -6.60 31.13 -26.14
C GLU A 2 -7.29 29.84 -26.63
N SER A 3 -7.16 29.53 -27.91
CA SER A 3 -7.74 28.34 -28.54
C SER A 3 -6.63 27.44 -29.05
N SER A 4 -6.79 26.13 -28.88
CA SER A 4 -5.82 25.13 -29.30
C SER A 4 -6.49 24.06 -30.15
N VAL A 5 -5.73 23.48 -31.08
CA VAL A 5 -6.24 22.48 -32.01
C VAL A 5 -6.10 21.09 -31.40
N CYS A 6 -7.20 20.33 -31.39
CA CYS A 6 -7.20 18.94 -30.94
C CYS A 6 -6.32 18.07 -31.87
N PRO A 7 -5.35 17.31 -31.34
CA PRO A 7 -4.47 16.48 -32.17
C PRO A 7 -5.15 15.22 -32.71
N PHE A 8 -6.36 14.88 -32.25
CA PHE A 8 -7.08 13.65 -32.62
C PHE A 8 -8.12 13.88 -33.72
N CYS A 9 -8.88 14.99 -33.67
CA CYS A 9 -9.92 15.32 -34.65
C CYS A 9 -9.71 16.66 -35.36
N HIS A 10 -8.62 17.37 -35.06
CA HIS A 10 -8.25 18.66 -35.65
C HIS A 10 -9.26 19.80 -35.46
N LEU A 11 -10.21 19.65 -34.52
CA LEU A 11 -11.13 20.71 -34.13
C LEU A 11 -10.44 21.76 -33.26
N SER A 12 -10.66 23.05 -33.55
CA SER A 12 -10.17 24.14 -32.70
C SER A 12 -11.13 24.35 -31.53
N VAL A 13 -10.61 24.16 -30.31
CA VAL A 13 -11.38 24.28 -29.05
C VAL A 13 -10.70 25.26 -28.11
N PRO A 14 -11.41 25.88 -27.15
CA PRO A 14 -10.77 26.69 -26.12
C PRO A 14 -9.67 25.89 -25.41
N SER A 15 -8.51 26.50 -25.15
CA SER A 15 -7.37 25.79 -24.55
C SER A 15 -7.69 25.20 -23.17
N SER A 16 -8.64 25.79 -22.44
CA SER A 16 -9.16 25.25 -21.17
C SER A 16 -9.96 23.96 -21.31
N GLU A 17 -10.52 23.71 -22.49
CA GLU A 17 -11.38 22.56 -22.78
C GLU A 17 -10.66 21.49 -23.62
N LEU A 18 -9.48 21.82 -24.16
CA LEU A 18 -8.68 20.91 -25.00
C LEU A 18 -8.43 19.56 -24.33
N GLN A 19 -8.10 19.54 -23.04
CA GLN A 19 -7.82 18.31 -22.33
C GLN A 19 -9.07 17.43 -22.19
N TRP A 20 -10.21 18.04 -21.86
CA TRP A 20 -11.48 17.31 -21.72
C TRP A 20 -11.94 16.76 -23.08
N HIS A 21 -11.91 17.61 -24.12
CA HIS A 21 -12.24 17.22 -25.48
C HIS A 21 -11.28 16.16 -26.05
N ALA A 22 -9.98 16.22 -25.74
CA ALA A 22 -9.02 15.20 -26.12
C ALA A 22 -9.32 13.84 -25.45
N ASN A 23 -9.72 13.86 -24.18
CA ASN A 23 -10.06 12.67 -23.41
C ASN A 23 -11.35 11.99 -23.92
N SER A 24 -12.32 12.76 -24.42
CA SER A 24 -13.57 12.18 -24.97
C SER A 24 -13.36 11.40 -26.28
N HIS A 25 -12.21 11.54 -26.96
CA HIS A 25 -11.85 10.64 -28.09
C HIS A 25 -11.43 9.23 -27.64
N PHE A 26 -11.17 9.04 -26.36
CA PHE A 26 -10.83 7.74 -25.75
C PHE A 26 -12.02 7.07 -25.07
N GLU A 27 -13.15 7.77 -24.96
CA GLU A 27 -14.42 7.23 -24.48
C GLU A 27 -15.08 6.49 -25.64
N ASP A 28 -14.73 5.20 -25.81
CA ASP A 28 -15.54 4.28 -26.62
C ASP A 28 -16.93 4.21 -25.94
N GLU A 29 -17.92 4.95 -26.45
CA GLU A 29 -19.31 4.96 -25.92
C GLU A 29 -19.89 3.52 -25.83
N ASP A 30 -19.44 2.61 -26.69
CA ASP A 30 -19.79 1.19 -26.67
C ASP A 30 -19.20 0.42 -25.47
N LYS A 31 -18.09 0.88 -24.87
CA LYS A 31 -17.52 0.26 -23.65
C LYS A 31 -18.16 0.79 -22.40
N GLU A 32 -18.43 2.09 -22.31
CA GLU A 32 -19.07 2.67 -21.12
C GLU A 32 -20.52 2.23 -20.97
N ALA A 33 -21.27 2.11 -22.08
CA ALA A 33 -22.63 1.57 -22.05
C ALA A 33 -22.64 0.09 -21.60
N ASN A 34 -21.71 -0.72 -22.10
CA ASN A 34 -21.55 -2.12 -21.69
C ASN A 34 -21.09 -2.26 -20.23
N ASP A 35 -20.17 -1.40 -19.76
CA ASP A 35 -19.68 -1.42 -18.38
C ASP A 35 -20.74 -0.90 -17.39
N MET A 36 -21.57 0.07 -17.79
CA MET A 36 -22.71 0.57 -17.01
C MET A 36 -23.85 -0.46 -16.96
N GLU A 37 -24.12 -1.15 -18.07
CA GLU A 37 -25.07 -2.26 -18.11
C GLU A 37 -24.58 -3.44 -17.25
N LEU A 38 -23.28 -3.74 -17.30
CA LEU A 38 -22.65 -4.77 -16.49
C LEU A 38 -22.67 -4.42 -14.99
N GLY A 39 -22.39 -3.16 -14.64
CA GLY A 39 -22.51 -2.65 -13.27
C GLY A 39 -23.94 -2.78 -12.73
N ASN A 40 -24.95 -2.46 -13.56
CA ASN A 40 -26.36 -2.64 -13.20
C ASN A 40 -26.75 -4.12 -13.05
N GLN A 41 -26.26 -5.00 -13.93
CA GLN A 41 -26.49 -6.45 -13.82
C GLN A 41 -25.87 -7.05 -12.55
N ILE A 42 -24.68 -6.59 -12.15
CA ILE A 42 -24.02 -6.98 -10.88
C ILE A 42 -24.84 -6.53 -9.66
N GLN A 43 -25.39 -5.31 -9.71
CA GLN A 43 -26.22 -4.75 -8.65
C GLN A 43 -27.57 -5.49 -8.51
N ILE A 44 -28.15 -5.93 -9.62
CA ILE A 44 -29.39 -6.74 -9.67
C ILE A 44 -29.15 -8.18 -9.17
N ALA A 45 -28.04 -8.80 -9.56
CA ALA A 45 -27.67 -10.14 -9.08
C ALA A 45 -27.38 -10.17 -7.57
N SER A 46 -26.77 -9.10 -7.05
CA SER A 46 -26.45 -8.96 -5.62
C SER A 46 -27.68 -8.70 -4.74
N SER A 47 -28.74 -8.13 -5.30
CA SER A 47 -29.99 -7.79 -4.57
C SER A 47 -31.06 -8.87 -4.62
N SER A 48 -31.01 -9.78 -5.60
CA SER A 48 -32.02 -10.84 -5.80
C SER A 48 -31.76 -12.15 -5.05
N GLY A 49 -30.57 -12.34 -4.46
CA GLY A 49 -30.27 -13.52 -3.65
C GLY A 49 -30.37 -14.86 -4.39
N SER A 50 -30.39 -14.85 -5.73
CA SER A 50 -30.42 -16.09 -6.50
C SER A 50 -29.03 -16.73 -6.49
N THR A 51 -28.97 -17.96 -5.97
CA THR A 51 -27.80 -18.84 -6.04
C THR A 51 -27.66 -19.45 -7.43
N ASP A 52 -27.79 -18.64 -8.50
CA ASP A 52 -27.61 -19.13 -9.85
C ASP A 52 -26.11 -19.23 -10.16
N VAL A 53 -25.62 -20.47 -10.16
CA VAL A 53 -24.24 -20.86 -10.49
C VAL A 53 -23.78 -20.29 -11.84
N VAL A 54 -24.74 -20.00 -12.73
CA VAL A 54 -24.52 -19.38 -14.05
C VAL A 54 -24.07 -17.92 -13.93
N SER A 55 -24.63 -17.15 -13.00
CA SER A 55 -24.25 -15.75 -12.75
C SER A 55 -22.87 -15.61 -12.10
N ILE A 56 -22.51 -16.54 -11.20
CA ILE A 56 -21.16 -16.56 -10.61
C ILE A 56 -20.11 -17.00 -11.64
N SER A 57 -20.45 -17.94 -12.53
CA SER A 57 -19.54 -18.42 -13.57
C SER A 57 -19.24 -17.35 -14.63
N SER A 58 -20.24 -16.52 -14.99
CA SER A 58 -20.00 -15.38 -15.88
C SER A 58 -19.12 -14.32 -15.22
N LEU A 59 -19.31 -14.02 -13.92
CA LEU A 59 -18.44 -13.11 -13.17
C LEU A 59 -16.99 -13.61 -13.08
N ILE A 60 -16.77 -14.92 -12.90
CA ILE A 60 -15.43 -15.52 -12.93
C ILE A 60 -14.82 -15.45 -14.34
N GLY A 61 -15.63 -15.60 -15.38
CA GLY A 61 -15.18 -15.44 -16.77
C GLY A 61 -14.82 -14.00 -17.14
N LEU A 62 -15.44 -13.02 -16.48
CA LEU A 62 -15.20 -11.58 -16.65
C LEU A 62 -14.07 -11.04 -15.77
N GLN A 63 -13.64 -11.79 -14.75
CA GLN A 63 -12.41 -11.44 -14.01
C GLN A 63 -11.25 -11.42 -14.99
N THR A 64 -10.69 -10.23 -15.24
CA THR A 64 -9.48 -10.08 -16.05
C THR A 64 -8.39 -10.91 -15.40
N ARG A 65 -8.07 -12.06 -16.01
CA ARG A 65 -6.93 -12.88 -15.61
C ARG A 65 -5.67 -12.12 -15.97
N SER A 66 -5.24 -11.23 -15.08
CA SER A 66 -3.95 -10.57 -15.22
C SER A 66 -2.85 -11.62 -15.12
N ASN A 67 -1.92 -11.64 -16.08
CA ASN A 67 -0.73 -12.46 -15.97
C ASN A 67 0.07 -12.02 -14.75
N PHE A 68 0.04 -12.83 -13.70
CA PHE A 68 0.84 -12.59 -12.51
C PHE A 68 2.29 -12.97 -12.78
N TYR A 69 3.19 -12.00 -12.66
CA TYR A 69 4.61 -12.23 -12.79
C TYR A 69 5.20 -12.66 -11.44
N HIS A 70 5.43 -13.97 -11.29
CA HIS A 70 6.02 -14.52 -10.08
C HIS A 70 7.55 -14.38 -10.10
N VAL A 71 8.10 -13.63 -9.13
CA VAL A 71 9.54 -13.50 -8.92
C VAL A 71 10.07 -14.79 -8.29
N LYS A 72 10.69 -15.65 -9.11
CA LYS A 72 11.08 -17.02 -8.73
C LYS A 72 11.89 -17.10 -7.43
N ASP A 73 12.82 -16.18 -7.23
CA ASP A 73 13.74 -16.18 -6.09
C ASP A 73 13.17 -15.46 -4.85
N GLY A 74 11.95 -14.92 -4.96
CA GLY A 74 11.29 -14.11 -3.94
C GLY A 74 11.82 -12.68 -3.89
N LEU A 75 10.93 -11.70 -3.99
CA LEU A 75 11.32 -10.28 -4.01
C LEU A 75 12.05 -9.84 -2.75
N ILE A 76 11.53 -10.22 -1.58
CA ILE A 76 12.13 -9.88 -0.27
C ILE A 76 13.51 -10.51 -0.10
N SER A 77 13.69 -11.75 -0.60
CA SER A 77 14.99 -12.44 -0.58
C SER A 77 16.03 -11.72 -1.46
N LEU A 78 15.64 -11.33 -2.67
CA LEU A 78 16.52 -10.56 -3.56
C LEU A 78 16.91 -9.21 -2.93
N LEU A 79 15.94 -8.49 -2.36
CA LEU A 79 16.19 -7.23 -1.66
C LEU A 79 17.11 -7.40 -0.44
N ARG A 80 16.89 -8.44 0.37
CA ARG A 80 17.74 -8.78 1.51
C ARG A 80 19.20 -8.93 1.06
N ASN A 81 19.45 -9.68 -0.01
CA ASN A 81 20.81 -9.87 -0.53
C ASN A 81 21.47 -8.54 -0.92
N CYS A 82 20.74 -7.65 -1.60
CA CYS A 82 21.24 -6.31 -1.94
C CYS A 82 21.58 -5.47 -0.70
N LEU A 83 20.71 -5.49 0.31
CA LEU A 83 20.90 -4.76 1.56
C LEU A 83 22.08 -5.31 2.38
N GLU A 84 22.26 -6.62 2.41
CA GLU A 84 23.40 -7.25 3.10
C GLU A 84 24.72 -6.87 2.44
N LEU A 85 24.77 -6.79 1.11
CA LEU A 85 25.93 -6.28 0.38
C LEU A 85 26.20 -4.81 0.74
N GLU A 86 25.16 -3.98 0.81
CA GLU A 86 25.31 -2.56 1.19
C GLU A 86 25.80 -2.39 2.64
N ALA A 87 25.33 -3.24 3.56
CA ALA A 87 25.65 -3.21 4.98
C ALA A 87 27.12 -3.58 5.29
N ARG A 88 27.83 -4.24 4.35
CA ARG A 88 29.29 -4.51 4.47
C ARG A 88 30.13 -3.24 4.44
N HIS A 89 29.62 -2.19 3.81
CA HIS A 89 30.35 -0.93 3.60
C HIS A 89 29.84 0.20 4.49
N ASN A 90 28.63 0.08 5.02
CA ASN A 90 27.97 1.13 5.79
C ASN A 90 27.32 0.55 7.05
N SER A 91 27.54 1.19 8.19
CA SER A 91 26.85 0.87 9.44
C SER A 91 25.36 1.15 9.27
N SER A 92 24.56 0.09 9.17
CA SER A 92 23.12 0.20 8.94
C SER A 92 22.35 -1.00 9.45
N VAL A 93 21.22 -0.73 10.09
CA VAL A 93 20.27 -1.76 10.50
C VAL A 93 19.05 -1.65 9.62
N THR A 94 18.62 -2.77 9.06
CA THR A 94 17.44 -2.86 8.20
C THR A 94 16.51 -3.94 8.70
N ILE A 95 15.22 -3.63 8.80
CA ILE A 95 14.18 -4.59 9.13
C ILE A 95 13.20 -4.64 7.96
N LEU A 96 13.01 -5.83 7.40
CA LEU A 96 12.08 -6.12 6.32
C LEU A 96 10.81 -6.76 6.90
N SER A 97 9.68 -6.57 6.22
CA SER A 97 8.50 -7.41 6.37
C SER A 97 8.82 -8.86 5.99
N GLY A 98 7.88 -9.76 6.29
CA GLY A 98 7.92 -11.12 5.74
C GLY A 98 7.69 -11.14 4.22
N TYR A 99 7.36 -12.30 3.67
CA TYR A 99 7.10 -12.47 2.23
C TYR A 99 6.09 -11.45 1.69
N VAL A 100 6.38 -10.88 0.52
CA VAL A 100 5.49 -10.00 -0.24
C VAL A 100 5.76 -10.20 -1.73
N ASP A 101 4.71 -10.42 -2.50
CA ASP A 101 4.73 -10.34 -3.97
C ASP A 101 4.50 -8.91 -4.43
N HIS A 102 5.16 -8.50 -5.51
CA HIS A 102 4.92 -7.20 -6.14
C HIS A 102 3.80 -7.28 -7.18
N PHE A 103 2.83 -6.37 -7.09
CA PHE A 103 1.76 -6.22 -8.06
C PHE A 103 1.85 -4.84 -8.71
N GLN A 104 2.24 -4.83 -9.98
CA GLN A 104 2.27 -3.62 -10.79
C GLN A 104 0.89 -3.27 -11.35
N SER A 105 0.66 -2.00 -11.63
CA SER A 105 -0.42 -1.53 -12.47
C SER A 105 -0.20 -1.96 -13.93
N LEU A 106 -1.31 -2.15 -14.63
CA LEU A 106 -1.41 -2.51 -16.04
C LEU A 106 -1.74 -1.23 -16.84
N PRO A 107 -0.91 -0.87 -17.84
CA PRO A 107 -1.02 0.40 -18.56
C PRO A 107 -2.42 0.75 -19.09
N SER A 108 -3.15 -0.22 -19.61
CA SER A 108 -4.45 -0.02 -20.24
C SER A 108 -5.64 -0.43 -19.36
N VAL A 109 -5.40 -0.69 -18.08
CA VAL A 109 -6.46 -1.17 -17.17
C VAL A 109 -6.55 -0.27 -15.97
N ASP A 110 -5.45 -0.11 -15.22
CA ASP A 110 -5.51 0.46 -13.88
C ASP A 110 -4.36 1.41 -13.52
N VAL A 111 -3.54 1.78 -14.51
CA VAL A 111 -2.63 2.93 -14.34
C VAL A 111 -3.46 4.19 -14.11
N GLY A 112 -3.06 4.99 -13.12
CA GLY A 112 -3.74 6.24 -12.75
C GLY A 112 -4.79 6.10 -11.64
N TRP A 113 -5.34 4.91 -11.40
CA TRP A 113 -6.41 4.73 -10.39
C TRP A 113 -6.29 3.44 -9.56
N GLY A 114 -5.60 2.41 -10.05
CA GLY A 114 -5.54 1.07 -9.45
C GLY A 114 -4.60 0.89 -8.26
N CYS A 115 -3.86 1.94 -7.86
CA CYS A 115 -2.80 1.80 -6.85
C CYS A 115 -3.30 1.16 -5.55
N GLY A 116 -4.49 1.56 -5.07
CA GLY A 116 -5.07 1.00 -3.85
C GLY A 116 -5.32 -0.51 -3.93
N TRP A 117 -5.89 -0.97 -5.06
CA TRP A 117 -6.14 -2.39 -5.30
C TRP A 117 -4.85 -3.21 -5.39
N ARG A 118 -3.81 -2.67 -6.05
CA ARG A 118 -2.50 -3.31 -6.14
C ARG A 118 -1.82 -3.43 -4.79
N ASN A 119 -1.91 -2.40 -3.94
CA ASN A 119 -1.41 -2.47 -2.57
C ASN A 119 -2.19 -3.51 -1.73
N ILE A 120 -3.51 -3.64 -1.89
CA ILE A 120 -4.29 -4.72 -1.26
C ILE A 120 -3.81 -6.10 -1.73
N GLN A 121 -3.50 -6.27 -3.01
CA GLN A 121 -2.92 -7.53 -3.53
C GLN A 121 -1.56 -7.83 -2.89
N MET A 122 -0.68 -6.82 -2.75
CA MET A 122 0.61 -6.97 -2.07
C MET A 122 0.43 -7.38 -0.61
N LEU A 123 -0.45 -6.71 0.16
CA LEU A 123 -0.76 -7.08 1.54
C LEU A 123 -1.35 -8.51 1.63
N SER A 124 -2.25 -8.86 0.71
CA SER A 124 -2.89 -10.17 0.67
C SER A 124 -1.90 -11.29 0.37
N SER A 125 -0.89 -11.04 -0.47
CA SER A 125 0.16 -12.03 -0.77
C SER A 125 0.92 -12.48 0.48
N HIS A 126 1.22 -11.52 1.37
CA HIS A 126 1.86 -11.80 2.65
C HIS A 126 0.96 -12.69 3.52
N LEU A 127 -0.31 -12.30 3.68
CA LEU A 127 -1.27 -13.05 4.49
C LEU A 127 -1.46 -14.47 3.98
N LEU A 128 -1.58 -14.66 2.66
CA LEU A 128 -1.76 -15.98 2.08
C LEU A 128 -0.53 -16.88 2.22
N ALA A 129 0.67 -16.29 2.24
CA ALA A 129 1.91 -17.04 2.44
C ALA A 129 2.11 -17.44 3.92
N HIS A 130 1.70 -16.61 4.88
CA HIS A 130 2.05 -16.78 6.30
C HIS A 130 0.90 -17.22 7.20
N ARG A 131 -0.36 -16.96 6.81
CA ARG A 131 -1.56 -17.18 7.63
C ARG A 131 -2.52 -18.15 6.94
N LYS A 132 -2.40 -19.44 7.27
CA LYS A 132 -3.26 -20.50 6.69
C LYS A 132 -4.74 -20.25 6.94
N GLU A 133 -5.06 -19.66 8.09
CA GLU A 133 -6.39 -19.23 8.50
C GLU A 133 -6.92 -18.05 7.67
N ALA A 134 -6.06 -17.10 7.29
CA ALA A 134 -6.46 -15.95 6.46
C ALA A 134 -6.98 -16.40 5.09
N ARG A 135 -6.41 -17.48 4.52
CA ARG A 135 -6.91 -18.06 3.26
C ARG A 135 -8.38 -18.46 3.33
N LYS A 136 -8.84 -18.98 4.47
CA LYS A 136 -10.25 -19.42 4.63
C LYS A 136 -11.21 -18.23 4.68
N VAL A 137 -10.77 -17.11 5.25
CA VAL A 137 -11.57 -15.89 5.40
C VAL A 137 -11.57 -15.06 4.14
N LEU A 138 -10.40 -14.87 3.51
CA LEU A 138 -10.25 -14.10 2.27
C LEU A 138 -10.84 -14.82 1.05
N PHE A 139 -10.77 -16.16 1.03
CA PHE A 139 -11.28 -16.99 -0.06
C PHE A 139 -12.24 -18.02 0.50
N VAL A 140 -13.43 -17.57 0.89
CA VAL A 140 -14.52 -18.46 1.28
C VAL A 140 -14.89 -19.33 0.07
N LYS A 141 -14.71 -20.66 0.16
CA LYS A 141 -15.51 -21.59 -0.65
C LYS A 141 -16.95 -21.38 -0.21
N GLN A 142 -17.80 -20.80 -1.08
CA GLN A 142 -19.22 -20.59 -0.78
C GLN A 142 -19.81 -21.81 -0.07
N ARG A 143 -20.07 -21.67 1.22
CA ARG A 143 -20.98 -22.53 1.97
C ARG A 143 -21.98 -21.59 2.59
N ASN A 144 -23.10 -21.45 1.88
CA ASN A 144 -24.25 -20.62 2.17
C ASN A 144 -23.87 -19.14 2.37
N ALA A 145 -24.14 -18.33 1.34
CA ALA A 145 -24.12 -16.88 1.45
C ALA A 145 -25.05 -16.45 2.59
N VAL A 146 -24.51 -16.30 3.80
CA VAL A 146 -25.14 -15.46 4.81
C VAL A 146 -25.15 -14.09 4.19
N ARG A 147 -26.35 -13.53 4.00
CA ARG A 147 -26.53 -12.19 3.44
C ARG A 147 -25.78 -11.21 4.35
N VAL A 148 -24.56 -10.84 3.96
CA VAL A 148 -23.78 -9.82 4.68
C VAL A 148 -24.34 -8.47 4.23
N SER A 149 -25.41 -8.01 4.89
CA SER A 149 -25.73 -6.58 4.89
C SER A 149 -24.70 -5.90 5.79
N GLY A 150 -23.59 -5.47 5.18
CA GLY A 150 -22.54 -4.72 5.85
C GLY A 150 -22.80 -3.21 5.80
N PRO A 151 -22.27 -2.42 6.74
CA PRO A 151 -22.54 -0.97 6.84
C PRO A 151 -21.93 -0.10 5.73
N MET A 152 -21.13 -0.68 4.83
CA MET A 152 -20.46 0.05 3.73
C MET A 152 -21.44 0.74 2.78
N ASP A 153 -22.68 0.26 2.70
CA ASP A 153 -23.69 0.81 1.79
C ASP A 153 -24.39 2.09 2.31
N LYS A 154 -24.14 2.55 3.54
CA LYS A 154 -25.03 3.58 4.14
C LYS A 154 -24.46 4.76 4.90
N TYR A 155 -23.14 4.95 5.09
CA TYR A 155 -22.70 6.08 5.91
C TYR A 155 -21.46 6.82 5.39
N VAL A 156 -21.74 7.90 4.65
CA VAL A 156 -20.95 9.14 4.67
C VAL A 156 -21.64 10.09 5.68
N HIS A 157 -20.85 10.66 6.60
CA HIS A 157 -21.21 11.53 7.75
C HIS A 157 -21.89 10.80 8.93
N ARG A 158 -21.51 11.00 10.21
CA ARG A 158 -21.09 12.21 10.95
C ARG A 158 -20.25 11.84 12.20
N GLN A 159 -19.38 12.79 12.58
CA GLN A 159 -18.59 13.01 13.81
C GLN A 159 -19.15 12.53 15.17
N GLN A 160 -18.30 11.91 16.02
CA GLN A 160 -17.75 12.41 17.32
C GLN A 160 -17.42 11.27 18.31
N GLY A 161 -16.29 11.39 19.01
CA GLY A 161 -15.98 10.60 20.21
C GLY A 161 -14.49 10.42 20.48
N LEU A 162 -13.86 11.40 21.13
CA LEU A 162 -12.47 11.31 21.62
C LEU A 162 -12.30 10.16 22.62
N ILE A 163 -11.37 9.25 22.35
CA ILE A 163 -10.72 8.44 23.39
C ILE A 163 -9.22 8.73 23.36
N LYS A 164 -8.74 9.40 24.42
CA LYS A 164 -7.31 9.64 24.66
C LYS A 164 -6.64 8.32 25.02
N GLY A 165 -5.93 7.72 24.06
CA GLY A 165 -4.90 6.74 24.35
C GLY A 165 -3.69 7.44 24.96
N ARG A 166 -3.55 7.37 26.29
CA ARG A 166 -2.25 7.57 26.94
C ARG A 166 -1.35 6.43 26.49
N HIS A 167 -0.10 6.70 26.08
CA HIS A 167 1.08 6.02 26.63
C HIS A 167 2.38 6.71 26.20
N PHE A 168 3.25 6.81 27.21
CA PHE A 168 4.59 7.39 27.29
C PHE A 168 5.55 7.01 26.15
N CYS A 169 6.27 8.00 25.63
CA CYS A 169 7.63 7.80 25.14
C CYS A 169 8.54 8.86 25.77
N HIS A 170 9.22 8.46 26.85
CA HIS A 170 10.44 9.13 27.30
C HIS A 170 11.62 8.25 26.87
N SER A 171 12.65 8.92 26.35
CA SER A 171 14.03 8.43 26.23
C SER A 171 14.43 7.75 24.92
N LEU A 172 14.61 8.58 23.87
CA LEU A 172 15.66 8.37 22.87
C LEU A 172 16.48 9.65 22.58
N HIS A 173 16.58 10.54 23.57
CA HIS A 173 17.51 11.68 23.52
C HIS A 173 18.39 11.69 24.77
N ASN A 174 19.59 11.14 24.64
CA ASN A 174 20.69 11.45 25.53
C ASN A 174 21.52 12.55 24.87
N GLY A 175 21.47 13.77 25.42
CA GLY A 175 22.53 14.76 25.24
C GLY A 175 22.17 16.06 24.49
N LYS A 176 22.07 17.13 25.31
CA LYS A 176 22.30 18.56 25.04
C LYS A 176 21.18 19.36 24.36
N SER A 177 20.54 20.16 25.21
CA SER A 177 19.78 21.37 24.88
C SER A 177 20.57 22.26 23.92
N ASP A 178 19.99 22.49 22.75
CA ASP A 178 20.33 23.64 21.93
C ASP A 178 19.03 24.26 21.41
N ASN A 179 18.79 25.49 21.83
CA ASN A 179 17.63 26.29 21.45
C ASN A 179 17.70 26.59 19.94
N SER A 180 17.01 25.79 19.12
CA SER A 180 16.76 26.15 17.72
C SER A 180 15.29 25.92 17.37
N LYS A 181 14.66 27.01 16.92
CA LYS A 181 13.26 27.10 16.52
C LYS A 181 12.92 26.14 15.36
N GLY A 182 11.91 25.30 15.59
CA GLY A 182 10.93 24.78 14.63
C GLY A 182 11.45 24.11 13.35
N LYS A 183 11.57 22.77 13.33
CA LYS A 183 11.69 21.96 12.11
C LYS A 183 11.15 20.52 12.30
N SER A 184 10.04 20.23 11.62
CA SER A 184 9.52 18.92 11.18
C SER A 184 9.42 17.79 12.21
N GLU A 185 8.48 17.89 13.16
CA GLU A 185 8.12 16.77 14.04
C GLU A 185 7.35 15.68 13.26
N GLY A 186 6.54 16.06 12.28
CA GLY A 186 5.65 15.14 11.58
C GLY A 186 6.27 13.92 10.90
N PRO A 187 7.18 14.10 9.92
CA PRO A 187 7.84 12.97 9.28
C PRO A 187 8.62 12.09 10.26
N GLN A 188 9.11 12.64 11.37
CA GLN A 188 9.83 11.88 12.38
C GLN A 188 8.88 10.95 13.16
N VAL A 189 7.70 11.43 13.54
CA VAL A 189 6.66 10.60 14.20
C VAL A 189 6.28 9.40 13.33
N LEU A 190 6.10 9.61 12.03
CA LEU A 190 5.82 8.52 11.08
C LEU A 190 6.95 7.49 11.04
N ILE A 191 8.20 7.95 11.00
CA ILE A 191 9.39 7.09 10.98
C ILE A 191 9.50 6.28 12.27
N ASP A 192 9.29 6.91 13.42
CA ASP A 192 9.36 6.26 14.73
C ASP A 192 8.26 5.20 14.86
N TRP A 193 7.05 5.49 14.37
CA TRP A 193 5.95 4.53 14.35
C TRP A 193 6.28 3.31 13.49
N VAL A 194 6.78 3.53 12.26
CA VAL A 194 7.15 2.43 11.35
C VAL A 194 8.32 1.62 11.91
N TRP A 195 9.31 2.28 12.53
CA TRP A 195 10.41 1.61 13.20
C TRP A 195 9.90 0.67 14.30
N ASN A 196 9.04 1.17 15.18
CA ASN A 196 8.47 0.39 16.28
C ASN A 196 7.58 -0.75 15.79
N TYR A 197 6.85 -0.56 14.68
CA TYR A 197 6.03 -1.60 14.08
C TYR A 197 6.86 -2.81 13.61
N PHE A 198 7.97 -2.56 12.92
CA PHE A 198 8.84 -3.62 12.41
C PHE A 198 9.81 -4.17 13.46
N SER A 199 10.22 -3.34 14.43
CA SER A 199 11.08 -3.72 15.56
C SER A 199 10.28 -4.50 16.59
N ASP A 200 9.98 -5.76 16.29
CA ASP A 200 9.29 -6.63 17.22
C ASP A 200 10.08 -6.77 18.54
N LYS A 201 9.39 -6.94 19.68
CA LYS A 201 10.01 -6.93 21.01
C LYS A 201 11.01 -8.08 21.24
N GLY A 202 10.98 -9.12 20.39
CA GLY A 202 11.91 -10.25 20.42
C GLY A 202 13.13 -10.12 19.52
N LEU A 203 13.23 -9.05 18.70
CA LEU A 203 14.35 -8.87 17.79
C LEU A 203 15.56 -8.31 18.54
N THR A 204 16.55 -9.16 18.80
CA THR A 204 17.86 -8.72 19.26
C THR A 204 18.65 -8.16 18.08
N ILE A 205 18.64 -6.83 17.93
CA ILE A 205 19.52 -6.13 17.01
C ILE A 205 20.92 -6.12 17.64
N SER A 206 21.78 -6.99 17.16
CA SER A 206 23.14 -7.18 17.69
C SER A 206 24.15 -6.80 16.61
N GLY A 207 24.88 -5.71 16.84
CA GLY A 207 25.94 -5.23 15.95
C GLY A 207 25.64 -3.91 15.25
N SER A 208 26.64 -3.37 14.55
CA SER A 208 26.56 -2.07 13.84
C SER A 208 25.98 -2.17 12.43
N SER A 209 25.84 -3.37 11.88
CA SER A 209 25.29 -3.64 10.56
C SER A 209 24.49 -4.95 10.57
N GLN A 210 23.19 -4.89 10.26
CA GLN A 210 22.33 -6.09 10.24
C GLN A 210 21.15 -5.91 9.27
N VAL A 211 20.76 -6.98 8.58
CA VAL A 211 19.51 -7.05 7.81
C VAL A 211 18.66 -8.18 8.39
N VAL A 212 17.50 -7.83 8.91
CA VAL A 212 16.55 -8.74 9.58
C VAL A 212 15.28 -8.83 8.75
N VAL A 213 14.74 -10.03 8.62
CA VAL A 213 13.39 -10.25 8.07
C VAL A 213 12.49 -10.58 9.25
N SER A 214 11.44 -9.79 9.45
CA SER A 214 10.45 -9.98 10.50
C SER A 214 9.25 -10.78 9.98
N ASP A 215 8.42 -11.32 10.89
CA ASP A 215 7.13 -11.93 10.53
C ASP A 215 6.01 -10.89 10.39
N ARG A 216 6.33 -9.59 10.41
CA ARG A 216 5.37 -8.50 10.30
C ARG A 216 4.85 -8.39 8.86
N ALA A 217 3.56 -8.11 8.74
CA ALA A 217 2.93 -7.79 7.47
C ALA A 217 3.45 -6.44 6.94
N PRO A 218 3.50 -6.23 5.62
CA PRO A 218 3.79 -4.92 5.07
C PRO A 218 2.67 -3.92 5.43
N LEU A 219 2.99 -2.62 5.36
CA LEU A 219 2.05 -1.55 5.69
C LEU A 219 1.48 -0.93 4.41
N TYR A 220 0.17 -0.76 4.36
CA TYR A 220 -0.47 0.07 3.34
C TYR A 220 -0.21 1.54 3.68
N PHE A 221 0.31 2.30 2.72
CA PHE A 221 0.77 3.68 2.92
C PHE A 221 0.10 4.61 1.93
N GLN A 222 -0.83 5.42 2.42
CA GLN A 222 -1.63 6.36 1.65
C GLN A 222 -1.13 7.79 1.84
N HIS A 223 -1.18 8.56 0.76
CA HIS A 223 -1.24 10.01 0.82
C HIS A 223 -2.17 10.52 -0.28
N ASP A 224 -2.43 11.83 -0.31
CA ASP A 224 -3.26 12.41 -1.36
C ASP A 224 -2.75 12.03 -2.78
N GLY A 225 -3.65 11.46 -3.57
CA GLY A 225 -3.46 11.03 -4.96
C GLY A 225 -2.75 9.69 -5.22
N HIS A 226 -2.14 9.03 -4.21
CA HIS A 226 -1.44 7.75 -4.46
C HIS A 226 -1.27 6.90 -3.19
N SER A 227 -1.17 5.59 -3.38
CA SER A 227 -0.86 4.64 -2.32
C SER A 227 0.31 3.76 -2.70
N ARG A 228 1.05 3.30 -1.68
CA ARG A 228 2.20 2.41 -1.81
C ARG A 228 2.23 1.39 -0.67
N THR A 229 3.16 0.46 -0.72
CA THR A 229 3.34 -0.56 0.31
C THR A 229 4.72 -0.40 0.97
N ILE A 230 4.78 -0.13 2.28
CA ILE A 230 6.04 -0.14 3.03
C ILE A 230 6.35 -1.59 3.43
N ILE A 231 7.49 -2.09 2.95
CA ILE A 231 7.98 -3.46 3.19
C ILE A 231 9.17 -3.50 4.15
N GLY A 232 9.52 -2.37 4.76
CA GLY A 232 10.58 -2.32 5.74
C GLY A 232 11.13 -0.93 5.98
N ILE A 233 12.12 -0.85 6.85
CA ILE A 233 12.78 0.38 7.25
C ILE A 233 14.27 0.14 7.47
N GLN A 234 15.08 1.10 7.05
CA GLN A 234 16.53 1.10 7.22
C GLN A 234 16.96 2.35 7.98
N VAL A 235 17.77 2.16 9.02
CA VAL A 235 18.54 3.22 9.67
C VAL A 235 20.00 3.09 9.25
N LYS A 236 20.61 4.20 8.83
CA LYS A 236 22.05 4.32 8.57
C LYS A 236 22.67 5.21 9.63
N HIS A 237 23.73 4.72 10.27
CA HIS A 237 24.49 5.48 11.24
C HIS A 237 25.54 6.32 10.52
N GLN A 238 25.39 7.64 10.54
CA GLN A 238 26.35 8.55 9.93
C GLN A 238 27.55 8.79 10.86
N LYS A 239 28.71 9.12 10.27
CA LYS A 239 29.97 9.37 11.01
C LYS A 239 29.89 10.57 11.96
N ASN A 240 28.96 11.49 11.72
CA ASN A 240 28.68 12.65 12.58
C ASN A 240 27.77 12.32 13.77
N GLY A 241 27.39 11.04 13.97
CA GLY A 241 26.50 10.59 15.03
C GLY A 241 25.01 10.74 14.74
N THR A 242 24.61 11.22 13.55
CA THR A 242 23.19 11.32 13.18
C THR A 242 22.70 10.03 12.52
N ASN A 243 21.41 9.74 12.71
CA ASN A 243 20.76 8.60 12.08
C ASN A 243 20.00 9.07 10.84
N GLN A 244 20.21 8.40 9.71
CA GLN A 244 19.45 8.63 8.49
C GLN A 244 18.50 7.46 8.25
N PHE A 245 17.20 7.76 8.22
CA PHE A 245 16.17 6.76 7.98
C PHE A 245 15.73 6.73 6.51
N ASN A 246 15.50 5.52 6.00
CA ASN A 246 14.89 5.27 4.71
C ASN A 246 13.76 4.25 4.89
N LEU A 247 12.58 4.59 4.38
CA LEU A 247 11.52 3.62 4.17
C LEU A 247 11.85 2.78 2.94
N LEU A 248 11.53 1.49 2.99
CA LEU A 248 11.62 0.57 1.85
C LEU A 248 10.21 0.38 1.31
N ILE A 249 9.95 0.92 0.14
CA ILE A 249 8.60 1.08 -0.41
C ILE A 249 8.50 0.38 -1.76
N LEU A 250 7.45 -0.41 -1.95
CA LEU A 250 7.01 -0.89 -3.25
C LEU A 250 5.95 0.07 -3.79
N ASP A 251 6.14 0.51 -5.03
CA ASP A 251 5.19 1.36 -5.75
C ASP A 251 4.54 0.53 -6.87
N PRO A 252 3.20 0.41 -6.92
CA PRO A 252 2.53 -0.33 -7.99
C PRO A 252 2.78 0.27 -9.39
N SER A 253 3.27 1.51 -9.50
CA SER A 253 3.69 2.07 -10.79
C SER A 253 5.01 1.51 -11.32
N ASP A 254 5.79 0.80 -10.50
CA ASP A 254 7.04 0.19 -10.94
C ASP A 254 6.78 -1.13 -11.71
N GLY A 255 7.57 -1.39 -12.76
CA GLY A 255 7.47 -2.67 -13.49
C GLY A 255 8.13 -3.81 -12.72
N THR A 256 7.40 -4.90 -12.42
CA THR A 256 7.90 -6.04 -11.62
C THR A 256 9.17 -6.65 -12.23
N VAL A 257 9.21 -6.81 -13.56
CA VAL A 257 10.38 -7.38 -14.27
C VAL A 257 11.60 -6.47 -14.16
N ALA A 258 11.41 -5.16 -14.26
CA ALA A 258 12.49 -4.19 -14.12
C ALA A 258 13.01 -4.16 -12.69
N LEU A 259 12.10 -4.22 -11.71
CA LEU A 259 12.43 -4.31 -10.29
C LEU A 259 13.24 -5.57 -9.99
N GLU A 260 12.77 -6.75 -10.41
CA GLU A 260 13.50 -8.01 -10.22
C GLU A 260 14.90 -7.95 -10.86
N ARG A 261 14.99 -7.47 -12.11
CA ARG A 261 16.28 -7.31 -12.80
C ARG A 261 17.23 -6.43 -12.01
N SER A 262 16.76 -5.28 -11.51
CA SER A 262 17.57 -4.32 -10.75
C SER A 262 18.11 -4.90 -9.43
N LEU A 263 17.33 -5.77 -8.78
CA LEU A 263 17.74 -6.47 -7.57
C LEU A 263 18.74 -7.57 -7.89
N LYS A 264 18.49 -8.38 -8.93
CA LYS A 264 19.40 -9.46 -9.37
C LYS A 264 20.77 -8.94 -9.79
N THR A 265 20.82 -7.81 -10.49
CA THR A 265 22.08 -7.20 -10.90
C THR A 265 22.68 -6.29 -9.82
N ASN A 266 21.95 -6.03 -8.74
CA ASN A 266 22.30 -5.08 -7.69
C ASN A 266 22.60 -3.66 -8.24
N VAL A 267 21.86 -3.22 -9.26
CA VAL A 267 22.04 -1.91 -9.92
C VAL A 267 20.72 -1.15 -9.97
N GLY A 268 20.72 0.07 -9.40
CA GLY A 268 19.61 1.03 -9.56
C GLY A 268 18.38 0.78 -8.69
N TRP A 269 18.26 -0.39 -8.06
CA TRP A 269 17.13 -0.77 -7.20
C TRP A 269 16.87 0.22 -6.06
N GLN A 270 17.90 0.90 -5.56
CA GLN A 270 17.75 1.88 -4.47
C GLN A 270 16.81 3.01 -4.86
N LYS A 271 16.81 3.45 -6.13
CA LYS A 271 15.90 4.49 -6.62
C LYS A 271 14.45 4.02 -6.68
N LEU A 272 14.24 2.73 -6.90
CA LEU A 272 12.90 2.13 -6.95
C LEU A 272 12.36 1.96 -5.52
N ILE A 273 13.18 1.46 -4.59
CA ILE A 273 12.69 1.02 -3.27
C ILE A 273 12.92 2.04 -2.14
N LYS A 274 14.08 2.71 -2.07
CA LYS A 274 14.42 3.55 -0.91
C LYS A 274 13.76 4.92 -1.01
N ARG A 275 13.09 5.34 0.07
CA ARG A 275 12.53 6.68 0.24
C ARG A 275 13.04 7.27 1.55
N GLY A 276 13.92 8.27 1.44
CA GLY A 276 14.40 9.00 2.61
C GLY A 276 13.32 9.93 3.18
N VAL A 277 13.43 10.27 4.46
CA VAL A 277 12.45 11.13 5.18
C VAL A 277 12.18 12.44 4.44
N HIS A 278 13.20 13.04 3.83
CA HIS A 278 13.09 14.28 3.04
C HIS A 278 12.18 14.18 1.80
N THR A 279 11.80 12.98 1.38
CA THR A 279 10.86 12.74 0.26
C THR A 279 9.40 12.77 0.71
N LEU A 280 9.15 12.73 2.04
CA LEU A 280 7.82 12.73 2.63
C LEU A 280 7.28 14.16 2.76
N LYS A 281 6.79 14.71 1.66
CA LYS A 281 6.39 16.12 1.53
C LYS A 281 4.88 16.37 1.54
N LYS A 282 4.06 15.31 1.57
CA LYS A 282 2.60 15.45 1.56
C LYS A 282 2.13 15.93 2.94
N PRO A 283 1.07 16.74 3.00
CA PRO A 283 0.57 17.29 4.26
C PRO A 283 -0.03 16.22 5.17
N GLN A 284 -0.51 15.12 4.60
CA GLN A 284 -1.11 14.01 5.33
C GLN A 284 -0.65 12.69 4.75
N TYR A 285 -0.39 11.76 5.67
CA TYR A 285 -0.13 10.36 5.40
C TYR A 285 -1.05 9.52 6.28
N GLN A 286 -1.51 8.39 5.75
CA GLN A 286 -2.25 7.39 6.51
C GLN A 286 -1.57 6.03 6.35
N LEU A 287 -1.46 5.31 7.46
CA LEU A 287 -0.98 3.94 7.49
C LEU A 287 -2.14 3.02 7.84
N CYS A 288 -2.23 1.91 7.13
CA CYS A 288 -3.09 0.79 7.50
C CYS A 288 -2.21 -0.46 7.68
N TYR A 289 -2.39 -1.12 8.82
CA TYR A 289 -1.63 -2.29 9.24
C TYR A 289 -2.59 -3.44 9.57
N ILE A 290 -2.07 -4.65 9.59
CA ILE A 290 -2.87 -5.85 9.85
C ILE A 290 -2.44 -6.47 11.17
N ASP A 291 -3.35 -6.44 12.15
CA ASP A 291 -3.15 -7.13 13.42
C ASP A 291 -3.06 -8.66 13.24
N PRO A 292 -2.31 -9.36 14.11
CA PRO A 292 -2.25 -10.82 14.10
C PRO A 292 -3.61 -11.44 14.48
N GLY A 293 -3.87 -12.64 13.99
CA GLY A 293 -5.10 -13.39 14.30
C GLY A 293 -6.27 -13.14 13.34
N ILE A 294 -7.42 -13.67 13.71
CA ILE A 294 -8.71 -13.53 13.01
C ILE A 294 -9.75 -13.11 14.05
N ALA A 295 -10.38 -11.97 13.82
CA ALA A 295 -11.39 -11.45 14.72
C ALA A 295 -12.60 -12.40 14.83
N SER A 296 -13.12 -12.55 16.04
CA SER A 296 -14.29 -13.42 16.30
C SER A 296 -15.16 -12.87 17.43
N GLY A 297 -16.42 -13.31 17.51
CA GLY A 297 -17.33 -12.94 18.60
C GLY A 297 -17.59 -11.43 18.68
N GLU A 298 -17.34 -10.85 19.85
CA GLU A 298 -17.55 -9.43 20.15
C GLU A 298 -16.58 -8.52 19.39
N GLU A 299 -15.29 -8.88 19.34
CA GLU A 299 -14.23 -8.16 18.62
C GLU A 299 -14.62 -7.93 17.14
N LEU A 300 -15.18 -8.94 16.47
CA LEU A 300 -15.64 -8.82 15.09
C LEU A 300 -16.73 -7.75 14.92
N ASN A 301 -17.61 -7.60 15.91
CA ASN A 301 -18.65 -6.56 15.87
C ASN A 301 -18.07 -5.17 16.13
N GLU A 302 -17.09 -5.05 17.03
CA GLU A 302 -16.38 -3.79 17.28
C GLU A 302 -15.63 -3.31 16.04
N LEU A 303 -14.98 -4.23 15.31
CA LEU A 303 -14.23 -3.92 14.08
C LEU A 303 -15.11 -3.52 12.88
N LYS A 304 -16.45 -3.58 12.99
CA LYS A 304 -17.35 -2.98 11.99
C LYS A 304 -17.29 -1.46 12.04
N THR A 305 -16.85 -0.89 13.15
CA THR A 305 -16.59 0.54 13.29
C THR A 305 -15.13 0.81 12.98
N ILE A 306 -14.88 1.56 11.92
CA ILE A 306 -13.52 1.93 11.52
C ILE A 306 -12.99 2.99 12.49
N ASN A 307 -11.93 2.63 13.22
CA ASN A 307 -11.23 3.54 14.12
C ASN A 307 -9.90 3.97 13.51
N SER A 308 -9.45 5.18 13.80
CA SER A 308 -8.14 5.70 13.42
C SER A 308 -7.49 6.43 14.59
N ILE A 309 -6.16 6.33 14.68
CA ILE A 309 -5.35 7.09 15.62
C ILE A 309 -4.76 8.27 14.86
N PHE A 310 -5.10 9.49 15.28
CA PHE A 310 -4.57 10.71 14.70
C PHE A 310 -3.35 11.17 15.51
N PHE A 311 -2.23 11.35 14.82
CA PHE A 311 -1.04 11.99 15.37
C PHE A 311 -0.99 13.40 14.79
N GLU A 312 -1.16 14.41 15.65
CA GLU A 312 -1.00 15.81 15.28
C GLU A 312 0.51 16.08 15.13
N LEU A 313 0.90 16.66 13.99
CA LEU A 313 2.28 16.82 13.53
C LEU A 313 2.78 18.26 13.62
#